data_AF-A0A2X2DEU8-F1
#
_entry.id   AF-A0A2X2DEU8-F1
#
_cell.length_a   1.000
_cell.length_b   1.000
_cell.length_c   1.000
_cell.angle_alpha   90.00
_cell.angle_beta   90.00
_cell.angle_gamma   90.00
#
_symmetry.space_group_name_H-M   'P 1'
#
loop_
_entity.id
_entity.type
_entity.pdbx_description
1 polymer ?
#
loop_
_entity_poly.entity_id
_entity_poly.type
_entity_poly.pdbx_seq_one_letter_code
_entity_poly.pdbx_strand_id
1 'polypeptide(L)'
;MINKVYYLKSDLENYSSFIQNYPDGEESIIGRAMDQRWSKFTDDYTAISLELNSNDFGRKNYKFDFSSFLSPFMVFSEDALVSLSDILSSRGQVLPVKTESKRKKFVGYYPTNSLSGCFDRKNSVYREYPNGLMIEKPVLIKNNITDEYLFTIDEYISRIFVTDKFKQRVEDAGLTAFDFSVEIELS
;
A
#
# COMPACT_ATOMS: atom_id res chain seq x y z
N MET A 1 -2.41 17.58 -14.23
CA MET A 1 -3.54 16.73 -14.63
C MET A 1 -3.09 15.28 -14.50
N ILE A 2 -3.86 14.42 -13.84
CA ILE A 2 -3.51 13.00 -13.67
C ILE A 2 -3.62 12.33 -15.03
N ASN A 3 -2.55 11.68 -15.49
CA ASN A 3 -2.58 10.95 -16.75
C ASN A 3 -2.81 9.46 -16.54
N LYS A 4 -2.19 8.91 -15.49
CA LYS A 4 -2.19 7.48 -15.19
C LYS A 4 -2.31 7.24 -13.70
N VAL A 5 -2.97 6.15 -13.36
CA VAL A 5 -3.09 5.63 -12.00
C VAL A 5 -2.61 4.19 -12.02
N TYR A 6 -1.95 3.76 -10.95
CA TYR A 6 -1.43 2.42 -10.77
C TYR A 6 -1.88 1.87 -9.43
N TYR A 7 -1.91 0.54 -9.29
CA TYR A 7 -1.84 -0.02 -7.95
C TYR A 7 -0.47 0.23 -7.34
N LEU A 8 -0.45 0.62 -6.08
CA LEU A 8 0.77 0.60 -5.28
C LEU A 8 1.04 -0.84 -4.85
N LYS A 9 1.95 -1.52 -5.55
CA LYS A 9 2.38 -2.88 -5.21
C LYS A 9 3.89 -3.05 -5.30
N SER A 10 4.42 -4.06 -4.62
CA SER A 10 5.85 -4.38 -4.62
C SER A 10 6.24 -5.32 -5.76
N ASP A 11 7.46 -5.16 -6.27
CA ASP A 11 8.11 -6.10 -7.20
C ASP A 11 8.58 -7.33 -6.43
N LEU A 12 7.72 -8.34 -6.36
CA LEU A 12 7.99 -9.61 -5.66
C LEU A 12 8.88 -10.57 -6.47
N GLU A 13 9.02 -10.32 -7.77
CA GLU A 13 9.86 -11.14 -8.65
C GLU A 13 11.34 -10.91 -8.29
N ASN A 14 11.74 -9.63 -8.25
CA ASN A 14 13.14 -9.28 -8.05
C ASN A 14 13.51 -9.07 -6.58
N TYR A 15 12.55 -8.66 -5.74
CA TYR A 15 12.82 -8.26 -4.36
C TYR A 15 12.09 -9.11 -3.33
N SER A 16 12.71 -9.23 -2.16
CA SER A 16 12.09 -9.84 -0.99
C SER A 16 10.96 -8.97 -0.46
N SER A 17 10.07 -9.56 0.36
CA SER A 17 8.95 -8.86 0.99
C SER A 17 8.88 -9.18 2.48
N PHE A 18 7.97 -8.51 3.18
CA PHE A 18 7.65 -8.82 4.57
C PHE A 18 6.33 -9.54 4.68
N ILE A 19 6.30 -10.55 5.55
CA ILE A 19 5.07 -11.11 6.09
C ILE A 19 5.04 -10.86 7.60
N GLN A 20 3.85 -10.88 8.19
CA GLN A 20 3.72 -10.74 9.63
C GLN A 20 3.98 -12.08 10.29
N ASN A 21 4.81 -12.09 11.33
CA ASN A 21 4.89 -13.19 12.28
C ASN A 21 3.92 -12.89 13.43
N TYR A 22 2.87 -13.69 13.56
CA TYR A 22 1.83 -13.53 14.60
C TYR A 22 1.34 -14.89 15.11
N PRO A 23 0.89 -14.98 16.37
CA PRO A 23 0.37 -16.20 16.95
C PRO A 23 -0.91 -16.71 16.27
N ASP A 24 -1.12 -18.02 16.32
CA ASP A 24 -2.38 -18.63 15.89
C ASP A 24 -3.57 -18.07 16.67
N GLY A 25 -4.64 -17.72 15.96
CA GLY A 25 -5.86 -17.17 16.54
C GLY A 25 -5.86 -15.65 16.69
N GLU A 26 -4.74 -14.96 16.43
CA GLU A 26 -4.74 -13.50 16.32
C GLU A 26 -5.10 -13.04 14.91
N GLU A 27 -5.73 -11.87 14.82
CA GLU A 27 -6.03 -11.26 13.54
C GLU A 27 -4.76 -10.64 12.93
N SER A 28 -4.49 -11.01 11.67
CA SER A 28 -3.40 -10.43 10.90
C SER A 28 -3.53 -8.90 10.78
N ILE A 29 -2.41 -8.22 10.53
CA ILE A 29 -2.40 -6.78 10.25
C ILE A 29 -3.19 -6.45 8.98
N ILE A 30 -3.26 -7.37 8.02
CA ILE A 30 -4.08 -7.21 6.81
C ILE A 30 -5.54 -7.03 7.21
N GLY A 31 -6.08 -7.95 8.02
CA GLY A 31 -7.45 -7.88 8.56
C GLY A 31 -7.70 -6.60 9.34
N ARG A 32 -6.87 -6.36 10.35
CA ARG A 32 -6.95 -5.16 11.20
C ARG A 32 -6.89 -3.85 10.42
N ALA A 33 -6.09 -3.78 9.36
CA ALA A 33 -5.96 -2.60 8.51
C ALA A 33 -7.15 -2.43 7.55
N MET A 34 -7.77 -3.51 7.07
CA MET A 34 -9.02 -3.43 6.32
C MET A 34 -10.17 -2.95 7.22
N ASP A 35 -10.22 -3.41 8.46
CA ASP A 35 -11.24 -3.04 9.45
C ASP A 35 -11.20 -1.56 9.83
N GLN A 36 -10.03 -0.91 9.73
CA GLN A 36 -9.92 0.53 9.93
C GLN A 36 -10.71 1.35 8.88
N ARG A 37 -10.99 0.79 7.70
CA ARG A 37 -11.68 1.49 6.59
C ARG A 37 -11.12 2.89 6.33
N TRP A 38 -9.79 2.98 6.23
CA TRP A 38 -9.02 4.21 6.02
C TRP A 38 -9.06 5.23 7.17
N SER A 39 -9.58 4.84 8.34
CA SER A 39 -9.41 5.59 9.58
C SER A 39 -8.04 5.32 10.18
N LYS A 40 -7.52 6.27 10.97
CA LYS A 40 -6.26 6.05 11.69
C LYS A 40 -6.39 4.89 12.66
N PHE A 41 -5.33 4.09 12.78
CA PHE A 41 -5.16 3.22 13.92
C PHE A 41 -5.12 4.05 15.20
N THR A 42 -5.79 3.55 16.22
CA THR A 42 -5.86 4.14 17.56
C THR A 42 -4.56 3.94 18.35
N ASP A 43 -4.46 4.59 19.50
CA ASP A 43 -3.26 4.59 20.35
C ASP A 43 -2.95 3.22 21.00
N ASP A 44 -3.87 2.25 20.88
CA ASP A 44 -3.70 0.86 21.28
C ASP A 44 -2.92 0.01 20.25
N TYR A 45 -2.53 0.60 19.11
CA TYR A 45 -1.69 -0.08 18.12
C TYR A 45 -0.41 -0.61 18.74
N THR A 46 -0.21 -1.92 18.61
CA THR A 46 1.03 -2.59 19.02
C THR A 46 1.87 -2.94 17.81
N ALA A 47 3.16 -2.58 17.87
CA ALA A 47 4.13 -2.85 16.83
C ALA A 47 4.19 -4.34 16.46
N ILE A 48 3.91 -4.63 15.19
CA ILE A 48 3.92 -5.99 14.65
C ILE A 48 5.34 -6.49 14.40
N SER A 49 5.53 -7.81 14.53
CA SER A 49 6.76 -8.48 14.13
C SER A 49 6.69 -8.89 12.68
N LEU A 50 7.72 -8.54 11.91
CA LEU A 50 7.85 -8.87 10.51
C LEU A 50 8.97 -9.88 10.31
N GLU A 51 8.69 -10.87 9.46
CA GLU A 51 9.70 -11.80 8.98
C GLU A 51 9.92 -11.63 7.48
N LEU A 52 11.14 -11.98 7.06
CA LEU A 52 11.58 -11.81 5.69
C LEU A 52 11.07 -12.96 4.81
N ASN A 53 10.25 -12.63 3.83
CA ASN A 53 9.78 -13.52 2.81
C ASN A 53 10.70 -13.49 1.57
N SER A 54 10.88 -14.63 0.92
CA SER A 54 11.72 -14.72 -0.28
C SER A 54 11.04 -14.07 -1.48
N ASN A 55 11.87 -13.59 -2.42
CA ASN A 55 11.39 -13.29 -3.76
C ASN A 55 11.05 -14.60 -4.53
N ASP A 56 10.54 -14.47 -5.74
CA ASP A 56 10.11 -15.62 -6.57
C ASP A 56 11.25 -16.60 -6.92
N PHE A 57 12.50 -16.14 -6.81
CA PHE A 57 13.71 -16.97 -6.99
C PHE A 57 14.26 -17.55 -5.68
N GLY A 58 13.53 -17.45 -4.57
CA GLY A 58 13.93 -17.99 -3.27
C GLY A 58 14.99 -17.17 -2.52
N ARG A 59 15.34 -15.97 -3.00
CA ARG A 59 16.35 -15.11 -2.35
C ARG A 59 15.73 -14.28 -1.24
N LYS A 60 16.41 -14.21 -0.10
CA LYS A 60 16.04 -13.40 1.08
C LYS A 60 17.12 -12.37 1.39
N ASN A 61 16.81 -11.08 1.23
CA ASN A 61 17.68 -9.99 1.70
C ASN A 61 16.88 -8.71 1.98
N TYR A 62 17.46 -7.78 2.73
CA TYR A 62 16.83 -6.50 3.10
C TYR A 62 17.18 -5.34 2.14
N LYS A 63 17.55 -5.60 0.88
CA LYS A 63 17.98 -4.55 -0.08
C LYS A 63 16.83 -3.89 -0.85
N PHE A 64 15.62 -3.92 -0.30
CA PHE A 64 14.43 -3.32 -0.89
C PHE A 64 13.95 -2.13 -0.06
N ASP A 65 13.22 -1.21 -0.68
CA ASP A 65 12.68 0.00 -0.02
C ASP A 65 11.20 -0.09 0.30
N PHE A 66 10.51 -1.04 -0.31
CA PHE A 66 9.07 -1.14 -0.23
C PHE A 66 8.58 -2.59 -0.21
N SER A 67 7.56 -2.84 0.60
CA SER A 67 6.82 -4.10 0.60
C SER A 67 5.33 -3.85 0.77
N SER A 68 4.54 -4.34 -0.18
CA SER A 68 3.08 -4.24 -0.17
C SER A 68 2.39 -5.56 0.13
N PHE A 69 3.14 -6.60 0.56
CA PHE A 69 2.59 -7.93 0.75
C PHE A 69 1.54 -7.97 1.87
N LEU A 70 1.61 -7.01 2.79
CA LEU A 70 0.66 -6.82 3.89
C LEU A 70 -0.45 -5.80 3.56
N SER A 71 -0.68 -5.50 2.27
CA SER A 71 -1.72 -4.56 1.82
C SER A 71 -3.06 -4.81 2.51
N PRO A 72 -3.73 -3.77 3.05
CA PRO A 72 -3.45 -2.34 2.86
C PRO A 72 -2.41 -1.72 3.83
N PHE A 73 -1.75 -2.52 4.67
CA PHE A 73 -0.63 -2.07 5.49
C PHE A 73 0.68 -2.18 4.70
N MET A 74 1.32 -1.04 4.45
CA MET A 74 2.55 -0.97 3.67
C MET A 74 3.77 -0.96 4.58
N VAL A 75 4.90 -1.45 4.09
CA VAL A 75 6.19 -1.35 4.80
C VAL A 75 7.18 -0.61 3.92
N PHE A 76 7.75 0.46 4.46
CA PHE A 76 8.77 1.26 3.80
C PHE A 76 10.10 1.15 4.57
N SER A 77 11.21 1.28 3.86
CA SER A 77 12.47 1.63 4.50
C SER A 77 12.38 3.04 5.10
N GLU A 78 13.19 3.31 6.12
CA GLU A 78 13.29 4.65 6.69
C GLU A 78 13.75 5.67 5.63
N ASP A 79 14.70 5.29 4.75
CA ASP A 79 15.18 6.14 3.66
C ASP A 79 14.08 6.48 2.64
N ALA A 80 13.21 5.51 2.31
CA ALA A 80 12.07 5.75 1.43
C ALA A 80 11.02 6.66 2.09
N LEU A 81 10.75 6.46 3.38
CA LEU A 81 9.86 7.33 4.12
C LEU A 81 10.38 8.77 4.15
N VAL A 82 11.68 8.97 4.36
CA VAL A 82 12.31 10.30 4.32
C VAL A 82 12.19 10.92 2.94
N SER A 83 12.53 10.17 1.88
CA SER A 83 12.53 10.64 0.49
C SER A 83 11.13 11.02 -0.03
N LEU A 84 10.09 10.38 0.51
CA LEU A 84 8.69 10.60 0.14
C LEU A 84 7.89 11.30 1.24
N SER A 85 8.56 11.87 2.25
CA SER A 85 7.89 12.41 3.46
C SER A 85 6.91 13.53 3.15
N ASP A 86 7.24 14.42 2.21
CA ASP A 86 6.36 15.50 1.73
C ASP A 86 5.05 14.98 1.12
N ILE A 87 5.05 13.73 0.63
CA ILE A 87 3.87 13.05 0.10
C ILE A 87 3.15 12.27 1.21
N LEU A 88 3.88 11.41 1.92
CA LEU A 88 3.31 10.40 2.82
C LEU A 88 2.79 11.01 4.13
N SER A 89 3.46 12.03 4.68
CA SER A 89 3.13 12.55 6.02
C SER A 89 1.73 13.16 6.14
N SER A 90 1.15 13.66 5.03
CA SER A 90 -0.21 14.22 5.02
C SER A 90 -1.28 13.21 4.59
N ARG A 91 -0.89 12.01 4.15
CA ARG A 91 -1.78 11.02 3.53
C ARG A 91 -1.99 9.76 4.35
N GLY A 92 -1.29 9.62 5.46
CA GLY A 92 -1.39 8.42 6.27
C GLY A 92 -0.69 8.51 7.61
N GLN A 93 -0.62 7.35 8.24
CA GLN A 93 -0.06 7.14 9.56
C GLN A 93 1.17 6.24 9.42
N VAL A 94 2.29 6.70 10.00
CA VAL A 94 3.49 5.89 10.17
C VAL A 94 3.34 5.10 11.47
N LEU A 95 3.57 3.79 11.40
CA LEU A 95 3.35 2.84 12.49
C LEU A 95 4.63 2.02 12.74
N PRO A 96 5.02 1.80 14.01
CA PRO A 96 6.23 1.05 14.30
C PRO A 96 6.10 -0.43 13.92
N VAL A 97 7.19 -1.01 13.40
CA VAL A 97 7.29 -2.46 13.11
C VAL A 97 8.60 -2.99 13.67
N LYS A 98 8.64 -4.29 13.96
CA LYS A 98 9.85 -4.99 14.43
C LYS A 98 10.37 -5.86 13.29
N THR A 99 11.66 -5.75 12.99
CA THR A 99 12.32 -6.58 11.96
C THR A 99 13.68 -7.04 12.49
N GLU A 100 14.16 -8.18 12.01
CA GLU A 100 15.52 -8.69 12.31
C GLU A 100 16.63 -7.99 11.50
N SER A 101 16.29 -7.00 10.67
CA SER A 101 17.26 -6.25 9.88
C SER A 101 18.16 -5.39 10.78
N LYS A 102 19.47 -5.69 10.75
CA LYS A 102 20.47 -4.94 11.53
C LYS A 102 21.01 -3.70 10.81
N ARG A 103 20.89 -3.64 9.48
CA ARG A 103 21.54 -2.63 8.63
C ARG A 103 20.58 -1.60 8.05
N LYS A 104 19.30 -1.97 7.91
CA LYS A 104 18.26 -1.14 7.31
C LYS A 104 17.04 -1.15 8.20
N LYS A 105 16.53 0.01 8.56
CA LYS A 105 15.30 0.12 9.36
C LYS A 105 14.08 0.22 8.46
N PHE A 106 12.97 -0.31 8.96
CA PHE A 106 11.70 -0.32 8.27
C PHE A 106 10.60 0.19 9.19
N VAL A 107 9.57 0.75 8.59
CA VAL A 107 8.41 1.34 9.23
C VAL A 107 7.15 0.90 8.50
N GLY A 108 6.08 0.70 9.26
CA GLY A 108 4.75 0.51 8.72
C GLY A 108 4.15 1.84 8.26
N TYR A 109 3.30 1.79 7.25
CA TYR A 109 2.54 2.92 6.76
C TYR A 109 1.13 2.49 6.38
N TYR A 110 0.15 3.25 6.85
CA TYR A 110 -1.26 3.04 6.53
C TYR A 110 -1.87 4.34 6.00
N PRO A 111 -2.42 4.37 4.77
CA PRO A 111 -3.08 5.57 4.25
C PRO A 111 -4.38 5.86 5.00
N THR A 112 -4.69 7.15 5.15
CA THR A 112 -5.92 7.63 5.79
C THR A 112 -6.61 8.72 4.98
N ASN A 113 -6.33 8.77 3.68
CA ASN A 113 -6.80 9.79 2.75
C ASN A 113 -7.72 9.18 1.69
N SER A 114 -8.80 8.54 2.15
CA SER A 114 -9.80 7.95 1.25
C SER A 114 -10.56 9.01 0.48
N LEU A 115 -10.79 8.74 -0.80
CA LEU A 115 -11.61 9.55 -1.69
C LEU A 115 -12.96 8.86 -1.95
N SER A 116 -14.04 9.63 -1.85
CA SER A 116 -15.38 9.16 -2.17
C SER A 116 -15.74 9.39 -3.63
N GLY A 117 -16.61 8.54 -4.18
CA GLY A 117 -17.16 8.72 -5.52
C GLY A 117 -16.16 8.47 -6.65
N CYS A 118 -14.97 7.94 -6.36
CA CYS A 118 -13.98 7.60 -7.38
C CYS A 118 -14.30 6.28 -8.11
N PHE A 119 -15.05 5.37 -7.49
CA PHE A 119 -15.32 4.06 -8.06
C PHE A 119 -16.42 4.11 -9.14
N ASP A 120 -16.07 3.75 -10.38
CA ASP A 120 -17.02 3.67 -11.49
C ASP A 120 -17.76 2.33 -11.48
N ARG A 121 -18.91 2.29 -10.81
CA ARG A 121 -19.77 1.11 -10.73
C ARG A 121 -20.32 0.63 -12.07
N LYS A 122 -20.33 1.47 -13.11
CA LYS A 122 -20.87 1.09 -14.42
C LYS A 122 -19.84 0.32 -15.24
N ASN A 123 -18.58 0.74 -15.17
CA ASN A 123 -17.52 0.20 -16.01
C ASN A 123 -16.60 -0.81 -15.26
N SER A 124 -16.68 -0.88 -13.94
CA SER A 124 -15.92 -1.84 -13.12
C SER A 124 -16.52 -3.25 -13.14
N VAL A 125 -15.65 -4.26 -12.94
CA VAL A 125 -16.06 -5.64 -12.66
C VAL A 125 -15.94 -5.91 -11.17
N TYR A 126 -17.07 -6.19 -10.52
CA TYR A 126 -17.15 -6.45 -9.09
C TYR A 126 -18.34 -7.34 -8.73
N ARG A 127 -18.31 -7.87 -7.51
CA ARG A 127 -19.43 -8.58 -6.89
C ARG A 127 -19.79 -7.91 -5.59
N GLU A 128 -21.09 -7.85 -5.29
CA GLU A 128 -21.58 -7.35 -4.02
C GLU A 128 -21.73 -8.51 -3.03
N TYR A 129 -21.21 -8.31 -1.82
CA TYR A 129 -21.40 -9.20 -0.68
C TYR A 129 -22.06 -8.40 0.45
N PRO A 130 -22.69 -9.06 1.44
CA PRO A 130 -23.33 -8.36 2.57
C PRO A 130 -22.43 -7.36 3.30
N ASN A 131 -21.11 -7.59 3.30
CA ASN A 131 -20.14 -6.81 4.06
C ASN A 131 -19.27 -5.86 3.21
N GLY A 132 -19.51 -5.79 1.89
CA GLY A 132 -18.73 -4.91 1.00
C GLY A 132 -18.64 -5.42 -0.45
N LEU A 133 -17.75 -4.80 -1.22
CA LEU A 133 -17.51 -5.17 -2.61
C LEU A 133 -16.27 -6.06 -2.73
N MET A 134 -16.37 -7.08 -3.57
CA MET A 134 -15.21 -7.78 -4.12
C MET A 134 -14.94 -7.21 -5.51
N ILE A 135 -13.90 -6.39 -5.64
CA ILE A 135 -13.58 -5.67 -6.88
C ILE A 135 -12.52 -6.45 -7.65
N GLU A 136 -12.91 -7.03 -8.79
CA GLU A 136 -12.01 -7.80 -9.66
C GLU A 136 -11.20 -6.88 -10.58
N LYS A 137 -11.88 -5.92 -11.24
CA LYS A 137 -11.26 -4.94 -12.13
C LYS A 137 -11.87 -3.54 -11.88
N PRO A 138 -11.18 -2.63 -11.17
CA PRO A 138 -11.69 -1.28 -10.97
C PRO A 138 -11.50 -0.42 -12.21
N VAL A 139 -12.48 0.43 -12.47
CA VAL A 139 -12.38 1.64 -13.28
C VAL A 139 -12.62 2.82 -12.34
N LEU A 140 -11.80 3.87 -12.44
CA LEU A 140 -11.91 5.05 -11.59
C LEU A 140 -12.36 6.28 -12.38
N ILE A 141 -13.29 7.06 -11.82
CA ILE A 141 -13.77 8.31 -12.40
C ILE A 141 -12.68 9.37 -12.23
N LYS A 142 -12.00 9.73 -13.34
CA LYS A 142 -10.81 10.59 -13.31
C LYS A 142 -11.05 11.92 -12.63
N ASN A 143 -12.20 12.54 -12.91
CA ASN A 143 -12.54 13.87 -12.40
C ASN A 143 -12.77 13.91 -10.89
N ASN A 144 -12.97 12.75 -10.25
CA ASN A 144 -13.19 12.66 -8.81
C ASN A 144 -11.88 12.38 -8.04
N ILE A 145 -10.78 12.10 -8.74
CA ILE A 145 -9.46 11.90 -8.13
C ILE A 145 -8.84 13.28 -7.86
N THR A 146 -8.90 13.70 -6.59
CA THR A 146 -8.41 15.01 -6.15
C THR A 146 -6.97 14.97 -5.62
N ASP A 147 -6.45 13.78 -5.29
CA ASP A 147 -5.07 13.63 -4.83
C ASP A 147 -4.09 13.48 -6.00
N GLU A 148 -2.99 14.21 -5.93
CA GLU A 148 -2.00 14.23 -6.99
C GLU A 148 -1.00 13.07 -6.96
N TYR A 149 -0.92 12.30 -5.87
CA TYR A 149 0.16 11.34 -5.62
C TYR A 149 -0.33 9.96 -5.22
N LEU A 150 -0.90 9.83 -4.02
CA LEU A 150 -1.26 8.55 -3.39
C LEU A 150 -2.63 8.71 -2.77
N PHE A 151 -3.54 7.77 -3.01
CA PHE A 151 -4.88 7.82 -2.44
C PHE A 151 -5.48 6.43 -2.31
N THR A 152 -6.54 6.36 -1.51
CA THR A 152 -7.41 5.19 -1.39
C THR A 152 -8.84 5.58 -1.78
N ILE A 153 -9.73 4.61 -1.91
CA ILE A 153 -11.16 4.85 -2.17
C ILE A 153 -12.00 4.05 -1.18
N ASP A 154 -13.19 4.58 -0.84
CA ASP A 154 -14.06 4.01 0.19
C ASP A 154 -14.48 2.56 -0.12
N GLU A 155 -14.69 2.27 -1.41
CA GLU A 155 -15.19 0.97 -1.87
C GLU A 155 -14.13 -0.13 -1.90
N TYR A 156 -12.83 0.20 -1.94
CA TYR A 156 -11.75 -0.77 -2.16
C TYR A 156 -10.73 -0.82 -1.02
N ILE A 157 -11.19 -1.26 0.15
CA ILE A 157 -10.45 -1.25 1.43
C ILE A 157 -9.11 -2.01 1.48
N SER A 158 -8.76 -2.77 0.45
CA SER A 158 -7.53 -3.58 0.40
C SER A 158 -6.49 -3.09 -0.60
N ARG A 159 -6.79 -2.03 -1.37
CA ARG A 159 -5.89 -1.50 -2.42
C ARG A 159 -5.62 -0.02 -2.22
N ILE A 160 -4.39 0.36 -2.59
CA ILE A 160 -3.91 1.73 -2.59
C ILE A 160 -3.54 2.09 -4.03
N PHE A 161 -3.86 3.32 -4.42
CA PHE A 161 -3.62 3.86 -5.74
C PHE A 161 -2.54 4.93 -5.70
N VAL A 162 -1.77 5.01 -6.77
CA VAL A 162 -0.73 6.02 -6.97
C VAL A 162 -0.76 6.56 -8.38
N THR A 163 -0.40 7.83 -8.56
CA THR A 163 -0.39 8.51 -9.86
C THR A 163 0.97 8.39 -10.55
N ASP A 164 1.03 8.84 -11.80
CA ASP A 164 2.28 9.08 -12.53
C ASP A 164 3.25 10.02 -11.79
N LYS A 165 2.73 11.05 -11.10
CA LYS A 165 3.55 11.94 -10.27
C LYS A 165 4.22 11.20 -9.11
N PHE A 166 3.51 10.29 -8.42
CA PHE A 166 4.11 9.50 -7.35
C PHE A 166 5.18 8.55 -7.90
N LYS A 167 4.89 7.88 -9.00
CA LYS A 167 5.86 7.03 -9.69
C LYS A 167 7.15 7.80 -10.02
N GLN A 168 7.03 8.99 -10.60
CA GLN A 168 8.20 9.83 -10.92
C GLN A 168 9.03 10.13 -9.66
N ARG A 169 8.38 10.44 -8.54
CA ARG A 169 9.06 10.73 -7.26
C ARG A 169 9.80 9.52 -6.70
N VAL A 170 9.28 8.31 -6.90
CA VAL A 170 9.96 7.05 -6.54
C VAL A 170 11.18 6.82 -7.43
N GLU A 171 11.04 7.01 -8.74
CA GLU A 171 12.10 6.81 -9.73
C GLU A 171 13.24 7.83 -9.56
N ASP A 172 12.91 9.12 -9.37
CA ASP A 172 13.87 10.20 -9.15
C ASP A 172 14.70 10.00 -7.87
N ALA A 173 14.07 9.42 -6.84
CA ALA A 173 14.74 9.08 -5.59
C ALA A 173 15.55 7.77 -5.66
N GLY A 174 15.46 7.02 -6.76
CA GLY A 174 16.16 5.74 -6.94
C GLY A 174 15.69 4.65 -5.98
N LEU A 175 14.43 4.72 -5.51
CA LEU A 175 13.88 3.75 -4.57
C LEU A 175 13.53 2.43 -5.27
N THR A 176 13.72 1.32 -4.55
CA THR A 176 13.61 -0.04 -5.10
C THR A 176 12.37 -0.80 -4.65
N ALA A 177 12.05 -1.89 -5.36
CA ALA A 177 10.95 -2.82 -5.07
C ALA A 177 9.52 -2.27 -5.25
N PHE A 178 9.35 -1.16 -5.96
CA PHE A 178 8.04 -0.71 -6.43
C PHE A 178 7.73 -1.31 -7.81
N ASP A 179 6.49 -1.74 -8.00
CA ASP A 179 5.99 -2.29 -9.26
C ASP A 179 4.77 -1.50 -9.75
N PHE A 180 4.96 -0.75 -10.84
CA PHE A 180 3.95 0.06 -11.50
C PHE A 180 3.39 -0.60 -12.79
N SER A 181 3.52 -1.93 -12.94
CA SER A 181 3.05 -2.67 -14.13
C SER A 181 1.53 -2.72 -14.28
N VAL A 182 0.78 -2.49 -13.20
CA VAL A 182 -0.69 -2.56 -13.22
C VAL A 182 -1.26 -1.15 -13.24
N GLU A 183 -1.54 -0.67 -14.45
CA GLU A 183 -2.25 0.58 -14.70
C GLU A 183 -3.76 0.38 -14.51
N ILE A 184 -4.42 1.37 -13.90
CA ILE A 184 -5.83 1.39 -13.61
C ILE A 184 -6.54 2.21 -14.67
N GLU A 185 -7.62 1.63 -15.20
CA GLU A 185 -8.45 2.27 -16.21
C GLU A 185 -9.20 3.46 -15.60
N LEU A 186 -9.23 4.57 -16.34
CA LEU A 186 -9.88 5.81 -15.93
C LEU A 186 -11.05 6.14 -16.87
N SER A 187 -12.18 6.57 -16.31
CA SER A 187 -13.34 7.09 -17.04
C SER A 187 -13.50 8.61 -16.93
#